data_AF-A0A4V5TQH1-F1
#
_entry.id   AF-A0A4V5TQH1-F1
#
_cell.length_a   1.000
_cell.length_b   1.000
_cell.length_c   1.000
_cell.angle_alpha   90.00
_cell.angle_beta   90.00
_cell.angle_gamma   90.00
#
_symmetry.space_group_name_H-M   'P 1'
#
loop_
_entity.id
_entity.type
_entity.pdbx_description
1 polymer ?
#
loop_
_entity_poly.entity_id
_entity_poly.type
_entity_poly.pdbx_seq_one_letter_code
_entity_poly.pdbx_strand_id
1 'polypeptide(L)' 'KAGDFAGVESIGTHTMQKTFGYWFYKQTKDVAMLQDILNHSTPQITLKYIGINK' A
#
# COMPACT_ATOMS: atom_id res chain seq x y z
N LYS A 1 -6.10 -20.93 0.40
CA LYS A 1 -5.42 -19.72 -0.13
C LYS A 1 -4.51 -19.20 0.99
N ALA A 2 -3.40 -18.49 0.71
CA ALA A 2 -2.43 -18.12 1.75
C ALA A 2 -3.01 -17.22 2.88
N GLY A 3 -4.10 -16.50 2.64
CA GLY A 3 -4.79 -15.68 3.65
C GLY A 3 -5.51 -16.47 4.75
N ASP A 4 -5.88 -17.73 4.49
CA ASP A 4 -6.65 -18.55 5.44
C ASP A 4 -5.81 -19.02 6.63
N PHE A 5 -4.48 -18.99 6.51
CA PHE A 5 -3.54 -19.40 7.57
C PHE A 5 -3.28 -18.31 8.61
N ALA A 6 -3.59 -17.05 8.30
CA ALA A 6 -3.27 -15.90 9.17
C ALA A 6 -4.44 -15.45 10.06
N GLY A 7 -5.63 -16.09 9.97
CA GLY A 7 -6.82 -15.69 10.73
C GLY A 7 -7.36 -14.31 10.36
N VAL A 8 -6.95 -13.76 9.21
CA VAL A 8 -7.39 -12.45 8.73
C VAL A 8 -8.48 -12.65 7.68
N GLU A 9 -9.72 -12.35 8.06
CA GLU A 9 -10.86 -12.36 7.15
C GLU A 9 -10.60 -11.41 5.97
N SER A 10 -10.40 -11.98 4.79
CA SER A 10 -10.30 -11.29 3.50
C SER A 10 -8.99 -10.50 3.24
N ILE A 11 -7.86 -11.21 3.19
CA ILE A 11 -6.66 -10.69 2.51
C ILE A 11 -6.85 -10.76 0.99
N GLY A 12 -7.37 -9.68 0.40
CA GLY A 12 -7.32 -9.45 -1.04
C GLY A 12 -5.98 -8.84 -1.47
N THR A 13 -5.65 -8.93 -2.76
CA THR A 13 -4.45 -8.32 -3.35
C THR A 13 -4.32 -6.83 -3.04
N HIS A 14 -5.44 -6.10 -3.04
CA HIS A 14 -5.46 -4.69 -2.70
C HIS A 14 -5.16 -4.39 -1.23
N THR A 15 -5.54 -5.29 -0.30
CA THR A 15 -5.18 -5.14 1.12
C THR A 15 -3.67 -5.26 1.29
N MET A 16 -3.04 -6.23 0.64
CA MET A 16 -1.58 -6.41 0.66
C MET A 16 -0.84 -5.21 0.07
N GLN A 17 -1.30 -4.68 -1.07
CA GLN A 17 -0.70 -3.51 -1.71
C GLN A 17 -0.77 -2.26 -0.80
N LYS A 18 -1.89 -2.05 -0.11
CA LYS A 18 -2.04 -0.94 0.85
C LYS A 18 -1.12 -1.10 2.05
N THR A 19 -1.06 -2.30 2.64
CA THR A 19 -0.19 -2.58 3.78
C THR A 19 1.28 -2.41 3.41
N PHE A 20 1.72 -2.97 2.28
CA PHE A 20 3.08 -2.77 1.76
C PHE A 20 3.40 -1.29 1.57
N GLY A 21 2.54 -0.56 0.85
CA GLY A 21 2.79 0.85 0.56
C GLY A 21 2.81 1.73 1.81
N TYR A 22 1.98 1.44 2.81
CA TYR A 22 2.00 2.14 4.10
C TYR A 22 3.34 1.98 4.83
N TRP A 23 3.83 0.74 4.96
CA TRP A 23 5.08 0.46 5.66
C TRP A 23 6.30 0.95 4.89
N PHE A 24 6.32 0.76 3.57
CA PHE A 24 7.37 1.30 2.69
C PHE A 24 7.51 2.81 2.88
N TYR A 25 6.41 3.56 2.75
CA TYR A 25 6.44 5.00 2.90
C TYR A 25 6.79 5.45 4.33
N LYS A 26 6.38 4.71 5.37
CA LYS A 26 6.78 5.00 6.75
C LYS A 26 8.29 4.88 6.97
N GLN A 27 8.96 3.94 6.31
CA GLN A 27 10.40 3.70 6.43
C GLN A 27 11.24 4.59 5.52
N THR A 28 10.89 4.71 4.24
CA THR A 28 11.71 5.41 3.24
C THR A 28 11.30 6.87 3.06
N LYS A 29 10.03 7.20 3.31
CA LYS A 29 9.40 8.49 2.95
C LYS A 29 9.47 8.82 1.45
N ASP A 30 9.78 7.83 0.61
CA ASP A 30 9.88 8.01 -0.84
C ASP A 30 8.54 7.68 -1.51
N VAL A 31 7.77 8.73 -1.82
CA VAL A 31 6.48 8.58 -2.52
C VAL A 31 6.65 8.35 -4.02
N ALA A 32 7.76 8.78 -4.62
CA ALA A 32 8.00 8.67 -6.06
C ALA A 32 8.26 7.21 -6.43
N MET A 33 9.14 6.54 -5.69
CA MET A 33 9.38 5.11 -5.86
C MET A 33 8.12 4.28 -5.62
N LEU A 34 7.32 4.66 -4.60
CA LEU A 34 6.08 3.96 -4.32
C LEU A 34 5.01 4.18 -5.40
N GLN A 35 5.00 5.36 -6.03
CA GLN A 35 4.12 5.68 -7.15
C GLN A 35 4.42 4.79 -8.37
N ASP A 36 5.69 4.58 -8.69
CA ASP A 36 6.11 3.71 -9.78
C ASP A 36 5.73 2.25 -9.51
N ILE A 37 5.96 1.76 -8.29
CA ILE A 37 5.60 0.39 -7.87
C ILE A 37 4.09 0.14 -7.96
N LEU A 38 3.27 1.14 -7.59
CA LEU A 38 1.80 1.05 -7.62
C LEU A 38 1.18 1.53 -8.95
N ASN A 39 2.01 1.98 -9.89
CA ASN A 39 1.59 2.53 -11.18
C ASN A 39 0.51 3.63 -11.07
N HIS A 40 0.68 4.54 -10.11
CA HIS A 40 -0.24 5.67 -9.93
C HIS A 40 0.22 6.90 -10.71
N SER A 41 -0.73 7.71 -11.17
CA SER A 41 -0.41 8.89 -11.99
C SER A 41 0.06 10.09 -11.17
N THR A 42 -0.26 10.16 -9.87
CA THR A 42 0.20 11.24 -9.00
C THR A 42 0.54 10.75 -7.60
N PRO A 43 1.47 11.42 -6.89
CA PRO A 43 1.81 11.09 -5.49
C PRO A 43 0.61 11.18 -4.55
N GLN A 44 -0.33 12.09 -4.82
CA GLN A 44 -1.52 12.27 -4.00
C GLN A 44 -2.45 11.06 -4.04
N ILE A 45 -2.58 10.41 -5.22
CA ILE A 45 -3.31 9.14 -5.35
C ILE A 45 -2.63 8.06 -4.50
N THR A 46 -1.30 7.97 -4.55
CA THR A 46 -0.52 7.02 -3.74
C THR A 46 -0.72 7.23 -2.25
N LEU A 47 -0.61 8.46 -1.75
CA LEU A 47 -0.79 8.79 -0.33
C LEU A 47 -2.21 8.47 0.14
N LYS A 48 -3.23 8.83 -0.65
CA LYS A 48 -4.62 8.49 -0.37
C LYS A 48 -4.85 6.97 -0.37
N TYR A 49 -4.25 6.26 -1.32
CA TYR A 49 -4.38 4.81 -1.46
C TYR A 49 -3.85 4.06 -0.23
N ILE A 50 -2.71 4.50 0.33
CA ILE A 50 -2.10 3.94 1.54
C ILE A 50 -2.65 4.52 2.85
N GLY A 51 -3.66 5.40 2.78
CA GLY A 51 -4.32 5.96 3.97
C GLY A 51 -3.54 7.06 4.70
N ILE A 52 -2.59 7.73 4.02
CA ILE A 52 -1.88 8.89 4.55
C ILE A 52 -2.55 10.15 4.00
N ASN A 53 -3.52 10.67 4.74
CA ASN A 53 -4.09 12.00 4.50
C ASN A 53 -3.37 13.03 5.38
N LYS A 54 -3.11 14.22 4.81
CA LYS A 54 -2.83 15.44 5.58
C LYS A 54 -4.14 16.17 5.85
#